data_AF-H9FHC8-F1
#
_entry.id   AF-H9FHC8-F1
#
_cell.length_a   1.000
_cell.length_b   1.000
_cell.length_c   1.000
_cell.angle_alpha   90.00
_cell.angle_beta   90.00
_cell.angle_gamma   90.00
#
_symmetry.space_group_name_H-M   'P 1'
#
loop_
_entity.id
_entity.type
_entity.pdbx_description
1 polymer ?
#
loop_
_entity_poly.entity_id
_entity_poly.type
_entity_poly.pdbx_seq_one_letter_code
_entity_poly.pdbx_strand_id
1 'polypeptide(L)'
;ESGRECQRWDLQHPHQHPFEPGKFLDQGLDDNYCRNPDGSERPWCYTTDPQLEREFCDLPRCGSEAQPRHEATTVSCFRGKGEGYR
;
A
#
# COMPACT_ATOMS: atom_id res chain seq x y z
N GLU A 1 -9.70 -8.36 7.84
CA GLU A 1 -9.43 -7.07 8.51
C GLU A 1 -10.65 -6.65 9.33
N SER A 2 -10.47 -5.86 10.39
CA SER A 2 -11.53 -5.58 11.38
C SER A 2 -12.68 -4.69 10.88
N GLY A 3 -12.58 -4.12 9.67
CA GLY A 3 -13.58 -3.22 9.10
C GLY A 3 -13.63 -1.84 9.75
N ARG A 4 -12.57 -1.43 10.44
CA ARG A 4 -12.47 -0.10 11.05
C ARG A 4 -12.40 0.98 10.00
N GLU A 5 -12.94 2.15 10.33
CA GLU A 5 -12.84 3.31 9.47
C GLU A 5 -11.42 3.89 9.53
N CYS A 6 -10.87 4.17 8.36
CA CYS A 6 -9.57 4.81 8.21
C CYS A 6 -9.69 6.31 8.54
N GLN A 7 -8.71 6.83 9.27
CA GLN A 7 -8.45 8.26 9.40
C GLN A 7 -8.00 8.82 8.05
N ARG A 8 -8.48 10.01 7.69
CA ARG A 8 -8.06 10.71 6.46
C ARG A 8 -6.59 11.14 6.56
N TRP A 9 -5.85 11.00 5.47
CA TRP A 9 -4.41 11.30 5.44
C TRP A 9 -4.09 12.80 5.64
N ASP A 10 -5.04 13.70 5.39
CA ASP A 10 -4.90 15.13 5.65
C ASP A 10 -5.23 15.52 7.11
N LEU A 11 -5.71 14.57 7.93
CA LEU A 11 -6.01 14.78 9.34
C LEU A 11 -4.87 14.32 10.24
N GLN A 12 -4.67 15.03 11.34
CA GLN A 12 -3.65 14.75 12.35
C GLN A 12 -4.27 14.25 13.67
N HIS A 13 -5.49 13.72 13.60
CA HIS A 13 -6.27 13.23 14.74
C HIS A 13 -7.14 12.03 14.31
N PRO A 14 -7.27 10.97 15.14
CA PRO A 14 -6.64 10.76 16.45
C PRO A 14 -5.12 10.58 16.43
N HIS A 15 -4.55 10.14 15.31
CA HIS A 15 -3.12 9.84 15.21
C HIS A 15 -2.40 10.92 14.43
N GLN A 16 -1.36 11.49 15.03
CA GLN A 16 -0.46 12.41 14.33
C GLN A 16 0.54 11.61 13.51
N HIS A 17 0.79 12.03 12.27
CA HIS A 17 1.65 11.28 11.36
C HIS A 17 2.36 12.16 10.33
N PRO A 18 3.53 11.73 9.83
CA PRO A 18 4.29 12.49 8.84
C PRO A 18 3.66 12.44 7.44
N PHE A 19 2.85 11.42 7.13
CA PHE A 19 2.30 11.13 5.80
C PHE A 19 1.17 12.08 5.38
N GLU A 20 1.47 13.37 5.30
CA GLU A 20 0.54 14.39 4.82
C GLU A 20 0.56 14.47 3.29
N PRO A 21 -0.61 14.55 2.61
CA PRO A 21 -0.69 14.61 1.15
C PRO A 21 0.11 15.78 0.55
N GLY A 22 0.17 16.92 1.26
CA GLY A 22 0.91 18.10 0.82
C GLY A 22 2.44 17.93 0.82
N LYS A 23 2.98 16.95 1.57
CA LYS A 23 4.41 16.62 1.62
C LYS A 23 4.75 15.45 0.70
N PHE A 24 3.82 14.51 0.55
CA PHE A 24 4.00 13.27 -0.20
C PHE A 24 3.09 13.24 -1.44
N LEU A 25 3.29 14.20 -2.35
CA LEU A 25 2.46 14.41 -3.53
C LEU A 25 2.40 13.17 -4.46
N ASP A 26 3.49 12.41 -4.55
CA ASP A 26 3.59 11.24 -5.44
C ASP A 26 3.03 9.94 -4.83
N GLN A 27 2.58 9.96 -3.56
CA GLN A 27 2.12 8.76 -2.86
C GLN A 27 0.60 8.56 -2.93
N GLY A 28 -0.14 9.48 -3.56
CA GLY A 28 -1.58 9.37 -3.77
C GLY A 28 -2.37 9.20 -2.47
N LEU A 29 -1.97 9.94 -1.42
CA LEU A 29 -2.58 9.90 -0.09
C LEU A 29 -3.93 10.65 -0.08
N ASP A 30 -4.87 10.20 -0.91
CA ASP A 30 -6.17 10.82 -1.06
C ASP A 30 -7.16 10.29 -0.02
N ASP A 31 -7.92 11.22 0.58
CA ASP A 31 -8.99 10.96 1.55
C ASP A 31 -8.56 10.02 2.68
N ASN A 32 -9.31 8.95 2.97
CA ASN A 32 -8.97 7.90 3.93
C ASN A 32 -8.69 6.55 3.27
N TYR A 33 -8.25 6.53 2.00
CA TYR A 33 -8.04 5.27 1.30
C TYR A 33 -6.78 4.55 1.77
N CYS A 34 -6.84 3.22 1.81
CA CYS A 34 -5.68 2.38 2.09
C CYS A 34 -4.52 2.63 1.12
N ARG A 35 -3.32 2.89 1.66
CA ARG A 35 -2.10 3.17 0.89
C ARG A 35 -0.89 2.48 1.49
N ASN A 36 0.20 2.43 0.73
CA ASN A 36 1.46 1.85 1.19
C ASN A 36 2.63 2.83 0.97
N PRO A 37 2.66 3.93 1.74
CA PRO A 37 3.68 4.96 1.56
C PRO A 37 5.08 4.55 2.05
N ASP A 38 5.16 3.59 2.96
CA ASP A 38 6.38 3.19 3.68
C ASP A 38 7.02 1.90 3.15
N GLY A 39 6.45 1.29 2.11
CA GLY A 39 6.93 0.03 1.54
C GLY A 39 6.64 -1.19 2.43
N SER A 40 5.62 -1.10 3.28
CA SER A 40 5.08 -2.22 4.05
C SER A 40 4.64 -3.41 3.18
N GLU A 41 4.39 -4.56 3.81
CA GLU A 41 3.96 -5.77 3.11
C GLU A 41 2.64 -5.60 2.35
N ARG A 42 1.70 -4.82 2.92
CA ARG A 42 0.37 -4.56 2.36
C ARG A 42 -0.04 -3.11 2.58
N PRO A 43 -0.99 -2.59 1.78
CA PRO A 43 -1.60 -1.30 2.05
C PRO A 43 -2.23 -1.25 3.43
N TRP A 44 -2.15 -0.11 4.08
CA TRP A 44 -2.66 0.16 5.41
C TRP A 44 -3.24 1.56 5.48
N CYS A 45 -3.89 1.88 6.58
CA CYS A 45 -4.33 3.24 6.89
C CYS A 45 -4.20 3.50 8.40
N TYR A 46 -4.13 4.77 8.78
CA TYR A 46 -4.36 5.15 10.16
C TYR A 46 -5.81 4.84 10.54
N THR A 47 -6.08 4.39 11.75
CA THR A 47 -7.47 4.10 12.16
C THR A 47 -8.07 5.28 12.94
N THR A 48 -9.40 5.34 13.01
CA THR A 48 -10.08 6.30 13.90
C THR A 48 -10.10 5.89 15.37
N ASP A 49 -9.55 4.71 15.71
CA ASP A 49 -9.47 4.21 17.09
C ASP A 49 -8.17 4.70 17.76
N PRO A 50 -8.24 5.48 18.85
CA PRO A 50 -7.06 5.96 19.58
C PRO A 50 -6.16 4.85 20.12
N GLN A 51 -6.66 3.62 20.28
CA GLN A 51 -5.88 2.47 20.78
C GLN A 51 -5.14 1.71 19.68
N LEU A 52 -5.48 1.96 18.41
CA LEU A 52 -4.89 1.28 17.27
C LEU A 52 -4.45 2.31 16.23
N GLU A 53 -3.16 2.63 16.20
CA GLU A 53 -2.63 3.66 15.31
C GLU A 53 -2.90 3.36 13.84
N ARG A 54 -2.61 2.13 13.39
CA ARG A 54 -2.77 1.72 11.99
C ARG A 54 -3.21 0.27 11.88
N GLU A 55 -3.94 -0.04 10.81
CA GLU A 55 -4.39 -1.39 10.47
C GLU A 55 -4.14 -1.70 8.99
N PHE A 56 -3.88 -2.98 8.68
CA PHE A 56 -3.65 -3.44 7.31
C PHE A 56 -4.94 -3.73 6.57
N CYS A 57 -5.00 -3.21 5.35
CA CYS A 57 -6.12 -3.35 4.44
C CYS A 57 -6.22 -4.71 3.74
N ASP A 58 -7.43 -5.27 3.75
CA ASP A 58 -7.80 -6.49 3.05
C ASP A 58 -8.30 -6.15 1.65
N LEU A 59 -7.36 -5.76 0.80
CA LEU A 59 -7.63 -5.45 -0.60
C LEU A 59 -7.51 -6.71 -1.47
N PRO A 60 -8.45 -6.92 -2.41
CA PRO A 60 -8.36 -8.04 -3.33
C PRO A 60 -7.11 -7.89 -4.20
N ARG A 61 -6.37 -9.00 -4.37
CA ARG A 61 -5.20 -9.02 -5.26
C ARG A 61 -5.66 -8.95 -6.71
N CYS A 62 -5.04 -8.06 -7.49
CA CYS A 62 -5.23 -8.05 -8.94
C CYS A 62 -4.93 -9.43 -9.54
N GLY A 63 -5.79 -9.90 -10.44
CA GLY A 63 -5.60 -11.20 -11.12
C GLY A 63 -5.97 -12.44 -10.29
N SER A 64 -6.70 -12.29 -9.18
CA SER A 64 -7.37 -13.41 -8.51
C SER A 64 -8.57 -13.95 -9.32
N GLU A 65 -9.14 -13.12 -10.20
CA GLU A 65 -9.91 -13.59 -11.35
C GLU A 65 -8.92 -14.21 -12.33
N ALA A 66 -9.14 -15.47 -12.74
CA ALA A 66 -8.27 -16.27 -13.60
C ALA A 66 -8.08 -15.64 -15.00
N GLN A 67 -7.37 -14.53 -15.07
CA GLN A 67 -6.77 -14.03 -16.29
C GLN A 67 -5.58 -14.94 -16.58
N PRO A 68 -5.43 -15.45 -17.81
CA PRO A 68 -4.32 -16.33 -18.14
C PRO A 68 -3.02 -15.60 -17.84
N ARG A 69 -2.29 -16.14 -16.86
CA ARG A 69 -1.00 -15.65 -16.41
C ARG A 69 -0.09 -15.74 -17.63
N HIS A 70 0.21 -14.62 -18.27
CA HIS A 70 1.36 -14.54 -19.16
C HIS A 70 2.60 -14.64 -18.26
N GLU A 71 2.93 -15.88 -17.88
CA GLU A 71 4.14 -16.20 -17.15
C GLU A 71 5.33 -15.78 -18.00
N ALA A 72 5.92 -14.66 -17.65
CA ALA A 72 7.21 -14.26 -18.18
C ALA A 72 8.29 -15.12 -17.52
N THR A 73 8.38 -16.40 -17.92
CA THR A 73 9.46 -17.28 -17.49
C THR A 73 10.77 -16.76 -18.05
N THR A 74 11.69 -16.34 -17.19
CA THR A 74 13.04 -15.94 -17.61
C THR A 74 13.89 -17.17 -17.87
N VAL A 75 13.98 -17.56 -19.14
CA VAL A 75 14.69 -18.78 -19.59
C VAL A 75 16.22 -18.57 -19.75
N SER A 76 16.73 -17.38 -19.43
CA SER A 76 18.11 -16.98 -19.72
C SER A 76 18.81 -16.33 -18.54
N CYS A 77 20.04 -16.74 -18.25
CA CYS A 77 20.90 -16.09 -17.27
C CYS A 77 21.58 -14.85 -17.88
N PHE A 78 21.46 -13.71 -17.21
CA PHE A 78 22.11 -12.47 -17.63
C PHE A 78 23.27 -12.14 -16.69
N ARG A 79 24.44 -11.83 -17.25
CA ARG A 79 25.60 -11.38 -16.46
C ARG A 79 25.61 -9.85 -16.42
N GLY A 80 24.98 -9.28 -15.39
CA GLY A 80 24.83 -7.84 -15.13
C GLY A 80 24.31 -7.59 -13.70
N LYS A 81 23.97 -6.34 -13.34
CA LYS A 81 23.44 -6.01 -11.99
C LYS A 81 22.01 -6.53 -11.70
N GLY A 82 21.40 -7.27 -12.62
CA GLY A 82 20.07 -7.86 -12.42
C GLY A 82 18.89 -6.89 -12.52
N GLU A 83 19.09 -5.68 -13.04
CA GLU A 83 18.04 -4.64 -13.16
C GLU A 83 16.85 -5.05 -14.05
N GLY A 84 17.03 -6.08 -14.90
CA GLY A 84 15.98 -6.68 -15.74
C GLY A 84 15.63 -8.12 -15.39
N TYR A 85 16.12 -8.64 -14.26
CA TYR A 85 15.80 -10.00 -13.81
C TYR A 85 14.34 -10.05 -13.35
N ARG A 86 13.56 -10.96 -13.94
CA ARG A 86 12.13 -11.19 -13.65
C ARG A 86 11.91 -12.65 -13.30
#